data_AF-A0A2X2WRN6-F1
#
_entry.id   AF-A0A2X2WRN6-F1
#
_cell.length_a   1.000
_cell.length_b   1.000
_cell.length_c   1.000
_cell.angle_alpha   90.00
_cell.angle_beta   90.00
_cell.angle_gamma   90.00
#
_symmetry.space_group_name_H-M   'P 1'
#
loop_
_entity.id
_entity.type
_entity.pdbx_description
1 polymer ?
#
loop_
_entity_poly.entity_id
_entity_poly.type
_entity_poly.pdbx_seq_one_letter_code
_entity_poly.pdbx_strand_id
1 'polypeptide(L)'
;MEVQPQLVLLQKTLLYVEGVGRQLYPQLDLWKTAKPFLESWIKDQVGIPALTRALKEKAPFWVEKMPEIPELVYDSLRQGKYLQHSVDKIARELQENHVRQGQSRYLLGIGATLLLSGTFLLVSRPEWGLMPCWLMAGGLVAWLIGWRKTR
;
A
#
# COMPACT_ATOMS: atom_id res chain seq x y z
N MET A 1 7.17 20.53 14.36
CA MET A 1 6.94 21.26 13.09
C MET A 1 8.23 21.98 12.75
N GLU A 2 9.00 21.47 11.78
CA GLU A 2 10.21 22.14 11.31
C GLU A 2 9.82 23.29 10.39
N VAL A 3 10.10 24.52 10.81
CA VAL A 3 9.82 25.72 10.02
C VAL A 3 11.02 25.96 9.10
N GLN A 4 10.79 26.02 7.79
CA GLN A 4 11.85 26.19 6.79
C GLN A 4 12.70 27.46 7.07
N PRO A 5 14.05 27.38 7.12
CA PRO A 5 14.91 28.49 7.51
C PRO A 5 14.82 29.73 6.61
N GLN A 6 14.49 29.56 5.32
CA GLN A 6 14.49 30.65 4.34
C GLN A 6 13.37 31.66 4.59
N LEU A 7 12.21 31.21 5.07
CA LEU A 7 11.08 32.08 5.38
C LEU A 7 11.36 32.94 6.61
N VAL A 8 12.11 32.40 7.58
CA VAL A 8 12.53 33.14 8.78
C VAL A 8 13.52 34.26 8.44
N LEU A 9 14.42 34.02 7.48
CA LEU A 9 15.39 35.03 7.04
C LEU A 9 14.71 36.19 6.31
N LEU A 10 13.77 35.89 5.39
CA LEU A 10 12.99 36.92 4.69
C LEU A 10 12.19 37.80 5.67
N GLN A 11 11.55 37.17 6.67
CA GLN A 11 10.82 37.90 7.71
C GLN A 11 11.75 38.81 8.53
N LYS A 12 12.95 38.33 8.90
CA LYS A 12 13.95 39.16 9.59
C LYS A 12 14.42 40.33 8.73
N THR A 13 14.62 40.14 7.43
CA THR A 13 14.97 41.24 6.53
C THR A 13 13.84 42.25 6.41
N LEU A 14 12.59 41.81 6.26
CA LEU A 14 11.42 42.70 6.16
C LEU A 14 11.24 43.51 7.45
N LEU A 15 11.37 42.86 8.61
CA LEU A 15 11.29 43.51 9.92
C LEU A 15 12.45 44.49 10.16
N TYR A 16 13.66 44.14 9.72
CA TYR A 16 14.82 45.03 9.81
C TYR A 16 14.61 46.30 8.97
N VAL A 17 14.12 46.14 7.73
CA VAL A 17 13.81 47.28 6.86
C VAL A 17 12.68 48.14 7.44
N GLU A 18 11.66 47.54 8.08
CA GLU A 18 10.62 48.28 8.80
C GLU A 18 11.18 49.05 10.00
N GLY A 19 12.10 48.43 10.76
CA GLY A 19 12.76 49.05 11.90
C GLY A 19 13.61 50.26 11.50
N VAL A 20 14.43 50.13 10.46
CA VAL A 20 15.22 51.24 9.90
C VAL A 20 14.30 52.30 9.31
N GLY A 21 13.24 51.90 8.60
CA GLY A 21 12.25 52.82 8.03
C GLY A 21 11.49 53.62 9.08
N ARG A 22 11.15 53.03 10.23
CA ARG A 22 10.50 53.72 11.36
C ARG A 22 11.39 54.72 12.07
N GLN A 23 12.73 54.55 12.02
CA GLN A 23 13.65 55.55 12.55
C GLN A 23 13.62 56.86 11.74
N LEU A 24 13.38 56.77 10.43
CA LEU A 24 13.22 57.95 9.55
C LEU A 24 11.78 58.46 9.51
N TYR A 25 10.79 57.55 9.47
CA TYR A 25 9.36 57.87 9.39
C TYR A 25 8.60 57.03 10.43
N PRO A 26 8.34 57.56 11.65
CA PRO A 26 7.76 56.79 12.75
C PRO A 26 6.41 56.13 12.46
N GLN A 27 5.67 56.65 11.48
CA GLN A 27 4.33 56.19 11.09
C GLN A 27 4.36 55.18 9.92
N LEU A 28 5.55 54.79 9.45
CA LEU A 28 5.70 53.86 8.32
C LEU A 28 5.28 52.43 8.73
N ASP A 29 4.40 51.85 7.93
CA ASP A 29 3.99 50.44 7.97
C ASP A 29 4.20 49.85 6.56
N LEU A 30 5.27 49.06 6.42
CA LEU A 30 5.65 48.44 5.16
C LEU A 30 4.61 47.41 4.69
N TRP A 31 3.98 46.69 5.61
CA TRP A 31 2.97 45.70 5.28
C TRP A 31 1.73 46.36 4.68
N LYS A 32 1.24 47.43 5.32
CA LYS A 32 0.09 48.20 4.83
C LYS A 32 0.34 48.79 3.44
N THR A 33 1.57 49.21 3.17
CA THR A 33 1.95 49.81 1.89
C THR A 33 2.18 48.77 0.79
N ALA A 34 2.77 47.62 1.13
CA ALA A 34 3.11 46.56 0.17
C ALA A 34 1.94 45.66 -0.21
N LYS A 35 0.93 45.52 0.66
CA LYS A 35 -0.26 44.67 0.45
C LYS A 35 -0.91 44.82 -0.95
N PRO A 36 -1.27 46.02 -1.44
CA PRO A 36 -1.92 46.15 -2.76
C PRO A 36 -1.02 45.70 -3.93
N PHE A 37 0.29 45.87 -3.82
CA PHE A 37 1.24 45.41 -4.84
C PHE A 37 1.38 43.89 -4.84
N LEU A 38 1.43 43.28 -3.65
CA LEU A 38 1.48 41.82 -3.53
C LEU A 38 0.19 41.19 -4.05
N GLU A 39 -0.98 41.76 -3.73
CA GLU A 39 -2.27 41.25 -4.16
C GLU A 39 -2.45 41.30 -5.69
N SER A 40 -2.07 42.41 -6.32
CA SER A 40 -2.05 42.53 -7.79
C SER A 40 -1.05 41.57 -8.43
N TRP A 41 0.17 41.48 -7.90
CA TRP A 41 1.17 40.55 -8.42
C TRP A 41 0.74 39.08 -8.32
N ILE A 42 0.17 38.65 -7.18
CA ILE A 42 -0.34 37.28 -7.01
C ILE A 42 -1.47 37.02 -8.01
N LYS A 43 -2.39 37.98 -8.18
CA LYS A 43 -3.49 37.86 -9.15
C LYS A 43 -2.98 37.72 -10.58
N ASP A 44 -1.89 38.41 -10.92
CA ASP A 44 -1.30 38.37 -12.25
C ASP A 44 -0.46 37.11 -12.51
N GLN A 45 0.17 36.55 -11.47
CA GLN A 45 1.07 35.40 -11.59
C GLN A 45 0.36 34.05 -11.38
N VAL A 46 -0.61 33.99 -10.46
CA VAL A 46 -1.30 32.75 -10.05
C VAL A 46 -2.78 32.77 -10.44
N GLY A 47 -3.29 33.89 -10.95
CA GLY A 47 -4.70 34.01 -11.32
C GLY A 47 -5.11 33.23 -12.56
N ILE A 48 -6.42 33.12 -12.75
CA ILE A 48 -7.06 32.59 -13.96
C ILE A 48 -6.53 33.22 -15.26
N PRO A 49 -6.22 34.54 -15.33
CA PRO A 49 -5.61 35.13 -16.52
C PRO A 49 -4.22 34.54 -16.84
N ALA A 50 -3.40 34.26 -15.83
CA ALA A 50 -2.10 33.63 -16.01
C ALA A 50 -2.24 32.20 -16.54
N LEU A 51 -3.19 31.44 -15.97
CA LEU A 51 -3.49 30.09 -16.42
C LEU A 51 -3.98 30.06 -17.87
N THR A 52 -4.91 30.93 -18.24
CA THR A 52 -5.42 31.01 -19.62
C THR A 52 -4.34 31.45 -20.61
N ARG A 53 -3.45 32.37 -20.22
CA ARG A 53 -2.29 32.77 -21.02
C ARG A 53 -1.31 31.62 -21.20
N ALA A 54 -0.96 30.92 -20.12
CA ALA A 54 -0.07 29.76 -20.15
C ALA A 54 -0.67 28.62 -21.00
N LEU A 55 -1.96 28.36 -20.87
CA LEU A 55 -2.67 27.40 -21.69
C LEU A 55 -2.67 27.81 -23.17
N LYS A 56 -2.94 29.08 -23.49
CA LYS A 56 -2.91 29.59 -24.87
C LYS A 56 -1.52 29.51 -25.49
N GLU A 57 -0.48 29.78 -24.70
CA GLU A 57 0.92 29.70 -25.14
C GLU A 57 1.36 28.25 -25.37
N LYS A 58 0.89 27.31 -24.55
CA LYS A 58 1.17 25.87 -24.69
C LYS A 58 0.19 25.13 -25.60
N ALA A 59 -0.94 25.74 -25.96
CA ALA A 59 -1.98 25.16 -26.80
C ALA A 59 -1.47 24.56 -28.12
N PRO A 60 -0.62 25.25 -28.93
CA PRO A 60 -0.14 24.67 -30.19
C PRO A 60 0.64 23.38 -29.98
N PHE A 61 1.45 23.30 -28.91
CA PHE A 61 2.18 22.09 -28.54
C PHE A 61 1.24 20.96 -28.09
N TRP A 62 0.18 21.28 -27.34
CA TRP A 62 -0.83 20.30 -26.94
C TRP A 62 -1.62 19.76 -28.13
N VAL A 63 -1.91 20.58 -29.13
CA VAL A 63 -2.59 20.15 -30.36
C VAL A 63 -1.74 19.16 -31.15
N GLU A 64 -0.43 19.38 -31.20
CA GLU A 64 0.52 18.46 -31.84
C GLU A 64 0.60 17.11 -31.12
N LYS A 65 0.46 17.10 -29.79
CA LYS A 65 0.50 15.89 -28.95
C LYS A 65 -0.84 15.21 -28.70
N MET A 66 -1.95 15.86 -29.01
CA MET A 66 -3.30 15.30 -28.86
C MET A 66 -3.52 13.96 -29.59
N PRO A 67 -2.98 13.70 -30.79
CA PRO A 67 -3.18 12.43 -31.49
C PRO A 67 -2.58 11.21 -30.78
N GLU A 68 -1.53 11.40 -29.96
CA GLU A 68 -0.84 10.32 -29.23
C GLU A 68 -1.57 9.90 -27.94
N ILE A 69 -2.40 10.79 -27.37
CA ILE A 69 -3.16 10.55 -26.12
C ILE A 69 -4.10 9.34 -26.20
N PRO A 70 -4.97 9.18 -27.23
CA PRO A 70 -5.91 8.06 -27.27
C PRO A 70 -5.21 6.71 -27.32
N GLU A 71 -4.05 6.60 -27.98
CA GLU A 71 -3.26 5.38 -28.04
C GLU A 71 -2.68 5.04 -26.65
N LEU A 72 -2.08 6.01 -25.96
CA LEU A 72 -1.57 5.84 -24.58
C LEU A 72 -2.65 5.43 -23.58
N VAL A 73 -3.85 6.03 -23.69
CA VAL A 73 -5.00 5.68 -22.84
C VAL A 73 -5.50 4.27 -23.18
N TYR A 74 -5.61 3.94 -24.47
CA TYR A 74 -6.04 2.62 -24.90
C TYR A 74 -5.07 1.53 -24.45
N ASP A 75 -3.77 1.75 -24.60
CA ASP A 75 -2.72 0.82 -24.17
C ASP A 75 -2.71 0.65 -22.65
N SER A 76 -2.87 1.74 -21.89
CA SER A 76 -2.98 1.68 -20.43
C SER A 76 -4.20 0.88 -19.98
N LEU A 77 -5.36 1.08 -20.63
CA LEU A 77 -6.58 0.32 -20.35
C LEU A 77 -6.44 -1.16 -20.74
N ARG A 78 -5.72 -1.45 -21.82
CA ARG A 78 -5.45 -2.82 -22.27
C ARG A 78 -4.44 -3.52 -21.36
N GLN A 79 -3.41 -2.82 -20.90
CA GLN A 79 -2.43 -3.33 -19.95
C GLN A 79 -3.06 -3.62 -18.58
N GLY A 80 -4.00 -2.78 -18.13
CA GLY A 80 -4.81 -3.04 -16.94
C GLY A 80 -5.55 -4.39 -17.00
N LYS A 81 -6.13 -4.74 -18.16
CA LYS A 81 -6.80 -6.05 -18.36
C LYS A 81 -5.83 -7.24 -18.29
N TYR A 82 -4.63 -7.11 -18.83
CA TYR A 82 -3.62 -8.17 -18.77
C TYR A 82 -3.11 -8.39 -17.33
N LEU A 83 -2.90 -7.29 -16.61
CA LEU A 83 -2.47 -7.33 -15.21
C LEU A 83 -3.55 -7.98 -14.33
N GLN A 84 -4.82 -7.67 -14.58
CA GLN A 84 -5.95 -8.26 -13.86
C GLN A 84 -6.03 -9.78 -14.05
N HIS A 85 -5.80 -10.29 -15.26
CA HIS A 85 -5.74 -11.74 -15.49
C HIS A 85 -4.58 -12.43 -14.78
N SER A 86 -3.43 -11.75 -14.66
CA SER A 86 -2.27 -12.30 -13.95
C SER A 86 -2.53 -12.35 -12.44
N VAL A 87 -3.18 -11.31 -11.89
CA VAL A 87 -3.61 -11.26 -10.49
C VAL A 87 -4.66 -12.32 -10.18
N ASP A 88 -5.66 -12.53 -11.06
CA ASP A 88 -6.68 -13.56 -10.86
C ASP A 88 -6.11 -14.98 -10.86
N LYS A 89 -5.09 -15.25 -11.69
CA LYS A 89 -4.40 -16.55 -11.67
C LYS A 89 -3.66 -16.77 -10.35
N ILE A 90 -2.92 -15.76 -9.89
CA ILE A 90 -2.19 -15.82 -8.61
C ILE A 90 -3.17 -15.98 -7.44
N ALA A 91 -4.28 -15.25 -7.44
CA ALA A 91 -5.32 -15.36 -6.42
C ALA A 91 -5.94 -16.76 -6.37
N ARG A 92 -6.21 -17.37 -7.54
CA ARG A 92 -6.71 -18.75 -7.62
C ARG A 92 -5.69 -19.78 -7.14
N GLU A 93 -4.42 -19.66 -7.53
CA GLU A 93 -3.35 -20.56 -7.04
C GLU A 93 -3.18 -20.48 -5.52
N LEU A 94 -3.25 -19.28 -4.95
CA LEU A 94 -3.20 -19.09 -3.49
C LEU A 94 -4.42 -19.71 -2.79
N GLN A 95 -5.60 -19.64 -3.41
CA GLN A 95 -6.83 -20.20 -2.87
C GLN A 95 -6.83 -21.74 -2.92
N GLU A 96 -6.39 -22.34 -4.03
CA GLU A 96 -6.24 -23.80 -4.14
C GLU A 96 -5.21 -24.35 -3.15
N ASN A 97 -4.09 -23.66 -2.97
CA ASN A 97 -3.05 -24.05 -2.02
C ASN A 97 -3.52 -23.94 -0.56
N HIS A 98 -4.33 -22.94 -0.20
CA HIS A 98 -4.87 -22.83 1.16
C HIS A 98 -5.85 -23.96 1.51
N VAL A 99 -6.72 -24.37 0.58
CA VAL A 99 -7.67 -25.47 0.81
C VAL A 99 -6.96 -26.81 0.96
N ARG A 100 -5.91 -27.06 0.16
CA ARG A 100 -5.12 -28.30 0.23
C ARG A 100 -4.20 -28.34 1.46
N GLN A 101 -3.57 -27.22 1.85
CA GLN A 101 -2.71 -27.16 3.04
C GLN A 101 -3.51 -27.27 4.35
N GLY A 102 -4.72 -26.70 4.42
CA GLY A 102 -5.58 -26.80 5.60
C GLY A 102 -6.00 -28.25 5.88
N GLN A 103 -6.51 -28.96 4.88
CA GLN A 103 -6.98 -30.35 5.06
C GLN A 103 -5.87 -31.33 5.47
N SER A 104 -4.65 -31.16 4.96
CA SER A 104 -3.51 -32.01 5.32
C SER A 104 -3.09 -31.80 6.78
N ARG A 105 -3.07 -30.55 7.27
CA ARG A 105 -2.73 -30.24 8.68
C ARG A 105 -3.77 -30.78 9.68
N TYR A 106 -5.07 -30.72 9.36
CA TYR A 106 -6.10 -31.29 10.24
C TYR A 106 -6.02 -32.82 10.33
N LEU A 107 -5.73 -33.51 9.22
CA LEU A 107 -5.55 -34.96 9.21
C LEU A 107 -4.30 -35.41 9.99
N LEU A 108 -3.21 -34.65 9.91
CA LEU A 108 -1.99 -34.92 10.72
C LEU A 108 -2.24 -34.70 12.22
N GLY A 109 -3.00 -33.66 12.59
CA GLY A 109 -3.38 -33.40 13.97
C GLY A 109 -4.22 -34.53 14.58
N ILE A 110 -5.25 -34.99 13.85
CA ILE A 110 -6.11 -36.09 14.30
C ILE A 110 -5.31 -37.40 14.46
N GLY A 111 -4.41 -37.70 13.52
CA GLY A 111 -3.54 -38.88 13.60
C GLY A 111 -2.63 -38.87 14.83
N ALA A 112 -2.03 -37.72 15.17
CA ALA A 112 -1.17 -37.59 16.35
C ALA A 112 -1.94 -37.79 17.66
N THR A 113 -3.16 -37.23 17.77
CA THR A 113 -4.01 -37.43 18.95
C THR A 113 -4.46 -38.88 19.10
N LEU A 114 -4.78 -39.57 17.99
CA LEU A 114 -5.13 -41.00 18.03
C LEU A 114 -3.95 -41.87 18.46
N LEU A 115 -2.74 -41.60 17.98
CA LEU A 115 -1.54 -42.36 18.35
C LEU A 115 -1.18 -42.17 19.83
N LEU A 116 -1.29 -40.94 20.34
CA LEU A 116 -1.08 -40.65 21.77
C LEU A 116 -2.15 -41.32 22.63
N SER A 117 -3.42 -41.26 22.21
CA SER A 117 -4.53 -41.93 22.92
C SER A 117 -4.38 -43.45 22.94
N GLY A 118 -3.98 -44.06 21.82
CA GLY A 118 -3.72 -45.51 21.74
C GLY A 118 -2.54 -45.94 22.62
N THR A 119 -1.48 -45.13 22.68
CA THR A 119 -0.30 -45.39 23.52
C THR A 119 -0.64 -45.29 25.01
N PHE A 120 -1.45 -44.30 25.39
CA PHE A 120 -1.88 -44.09 26.78
C PHE A 120 -2.79 -45.21 27.31
N LEU A 121 -3.68 -45.74 26.46
CA LEU A 121 -4.54 -46.89 26.78
C LEU A 121 -3.74 -48.17 27.01
N LEU A 122 -2.68 -48.39 26.22
CA LEU A 122 -1.79 -49.55 26.30
C LEU A 122 -0.97 -49.56 27.60
N VAL A 123 -0.60 -48.37 28.09
CA VAL A 123 0.07 -48.19 29.40
C VAL A 123 -0.90 -48.36 30.57
N SER A 124 -2.19 -48.03 30.39
CA SER A 124 -3.16 -48.00 31.50
C SER A 124 -3.85 -49.34 31.79
N ARG A 125 -3.96 -50.27 30.82
CA ARG A 125 -4.66 -51.57 31.00
C ARG A 125 -4.01 -52.70 30.17
N PRO A 126 -3.04 -53.45 30.71
CA PRO A 126 -2.26 -54.45 29.98
C PRO A 126 -2.86 -55.88 29.91
N GLU A 127 -4.12 -56.07 30.36
CA GLU A 127 -4.71 -57.42 30.54
C GLU A 127 -5.46 -57.97 29.30
N TRP A 128 -5.64 -57.19 28.23
CA TRP A 128 -6.35 -57.60 27.00
C TRP A 128 -5.39 -57.71 25.81
N GLY A 129 -4.66 -58.83 25.75
CA GLY A 129 -3.53 -59.11 24.86
C GLY A 129 -3.61 -58.69 23.37
N LEU A 130 -4.66 -59.03 22.61
CA LEU A 130 -4.61 -58.99 21.12
C LEU A 130 -5.30 -57.79 20.44
N MET A 131 -6.13 -57.03 21.15
CA MET A 131 -6.82 -55.85 20.60
C MET A 131 -5.95 -54.58 20.43
N PRO A 132 -4.92 -54.31 21.27
CA PRO A 132 -4.10 -53.10 21.14
C PRO A 132 -3.23 -53.08 19.89
N CYS A 133 -2.75 -54.25 19.44
CA CYS A 133 -1.92 -54.37 18.23
C CYS A 133 -2.67 -53.96 16.96
N TRP A 134 -3.97 -54.27 16.85
CA TRP A 134 -4.79 -53.85 15.71
C TRP A 134 -5.06 -52.33 15.71
N LEU A 135 -5.17 -51.71 16.88
CA LEU A 135 -5.32 -50.26 17.02
C LEU A 135 -4.03 -49.51 16.65
N MET A 136 -2.86 -50.01 17.04
CA MET A 136 -1.57 -49.44 16.64
C MET A 136 -1.32 -49.57 15.14
N ALA A 137 -1.65 -50.72 14.54
CA ALA A 137 -1.57 -50.92 13.09
C ALA A 137 -2.52 -49.97 12.34
N GLY A 138 -3.76 -49.78 12.84
CA GLY A 138 -4.70 -48.82 12.28
C GLY A 138 -4.22 -47.36 12.36
N GLY A 139 -3.59 -46.97 13.48
CA GLY A 139 -2.98 -45.66 13.67
C GLY A 139 -1.82 -45.40 12.70
N LEU A 140 -0.95 -46.39 12.50
CA LEU A 140 0.16 -46.29 11.53
C LEU A 140 -0.34 -46.19 10.08
N VAL A 141 -1.38 -46.94 9.71
CA VAL A 141 -1.98 -46.87 8.37
C VAL A 141 -2.64 -45.52 8.12
N ALA A 142 -3.38 -44.98 9.09
CA ALA A 142 -3.98 -43.65 9.01
C ALA A 142 -2.90 -42.55 8.88
N TRP A 143 -1.78 -42.69 9.61
CA TRP A 143 -0.65 -41.77 9.55
C TRP A 143 0.07 -41.84 8.19
N LEU A 144 0.29 -43.04 7.65
CA LEU A 144 0.89 -43.26 6.32
C LEU A 144 0.01 -42.71 5.18
N ILE A 145 -1.31 -42.88 5.28
CA ILE A 145 -2.27 -42.32 4.31
C ILE A 145 -2.27 -40.79 4.39
N GLY A 146 -2.22 -40.22 5.59
CA GLY A 146 -2.10 -38.77 5.81
C GLY A 146 -0.81 -38.20 5.23
N TRP A 147 0.32 -38.89 5.41
CA TRP A 147 1.62 -38.52 4.84
C TRP A 147 1.60 -38.53 3.31
N ARG A 148 1.00 -39.57 2.69
CA ARG A 148 0.94 -39.72 1.23
C ARG A 148 0.02 -38.72 0.53
N LYS A 149 -0.98 -38.17 1.24
CA LYS A 149 -1.89 -37.13 0.73
C LYS A 149 -1.32 -35.71 0.88
N THR A 150 -0.24 -35.56 1.64
CA THR A 150 0.45 -34.28 1.93
C THR A 150 1.59 -34.00 0.94
N ARG A 151 2.12 -35.03 0.29
CA ARG A 151 3.12 -34.93 -0.79
C ARG A 151 2.43 -34.81 -2.15
#